data_AF-A0A3D4W802-F1
#
_entry.id   AF-A0A3D4W802-F1
#
_cell.length_a   1.000
_cell.length_b   1.000
_cell.length_c   1.000
_cell.angle_alpha   90.00
_cell.angle_beta   90.00
_cell.angle_gamma   90.00
#
_symmetry.space_group_name_H-M   'P 1'
#
loop_
_entity.id
_entity.type
_entity.pdbx_description
1 polymer ?
#
loop_
_entity_poly.entity_id
_entity_poly.type
_entity_poly.pdbx_seq_one_letter_code
_entity_poly.pdbx_strand_id
1 'polypeptide(L)' 'PPVWEYNGAIYVINIQSLLQSPIHGFKKVTKFVMDELHSVDLDTPLDWDYAEFLNEKYHLLPL' A
#
# COMPACT_ATOMS: atom_id res chain seq x y z
N PRO A 1 3.52 11.22 -19.31
CA PRO A 1 2.67 10.00 -19.28
C PRO A 1 2.26 9.74 -17.83
N PRO A 2 1.14 9.05 -17.56
CA PRO A 2 0.80 8.62 -16.20
C PRO A 2 1.92 7.75 -15.61
N VAL A 3 2.21 7.94 -14.32
CA VAL A 3 3.23 7.22 -13.55
C VAL A 3 2.64 6.77 -12.21
N TRP A 4 3.20 5.72 -11.62
CA TRP A 4 2.73 5.13 -10.37
C TRP A 4 3.91 4.75 -9.48
N GLU A 5 3.63 4.70 -8.18
CA GLU A 5 4.55 4.32 -7.10
C GLU A 5 4.00 3.11 -6.34
N TYR A 6 4.88 2.36 -5.68
CA TYR A 6 4.48 1.31 -4.74
C TYR A 6 4.20 1.94 -3.37
N ASN A 7 3.00 1.75 -2.83
CA ASN A 7 2.57 2.34 -1.56
C ASN A 7 2.69 1.39 -0.35
N GLY A 8 3.41 0.27 -0.47
CA GLY A 8 3.63 -0.64 0.67
C GLY A 8 2.42 -1.44 1.19
N ALA A 9 1.19 -1.08 0.83
CA ALA A 9 -0.02 -1.54 1.53
C ALA A 9 -0.33 -3.04 1.37
N ILE A 10 -0.35 -3.55 0.13
CA ILE A 10 -0.79 -4.93 -0.15
C ILE A 10 0.08 -5.60 -1.21
N TYR A 11 0.55 -6.82 -0.89
CA TYR A 11 1.22 -7.72 -1.82
C TYR A 11 0.61 -9.12 -1.73
N VAL A 12 -0.12 -9.55 -2.78
CA VAL A 12 -0.67 -10.90 -2.88
C VAL A 12 0.27 -11.75 -3.73
N ILE A 13 0.95 -12.71 -3.10
CA ILE A 13 2.03 -13.48 -3.73
C ILE A 13 1.79 -14.98 -3.55
N ASN A 14 2.00 -15.74 -4.63
CA ASN A 14 2.03 -17.20 -4.54
C ASN A 14 3.27 -17.67 -3.75
N ILE A 15 3.05 -18.48 -2.72
CA ILE A 15 4.13 -18.90 -1.81
C ILE A 15 5.25 -19.67 -2.53
N GLN A 16 4.92 -20.51 -3.53
CA GLN A 16 5.93 -21.28 -4.27
C GLN A 16 6.83 -20.35 -5.10
N SER A 17 6.26 -19.28 -5.66
CA SER A 17 7.04 -18.28 -6.40
C SER A 17 8.01 -17.53 -5.49
N LEU A 18 7.58 -17.16 -4.28
CA LEU A 18 8.40 -16.44 -3.31
C LEU A 18 9.61 -17.27 -2.82
N LEU A 19 9.43 -18.58 -2.67
CA LEU A 19 10.52 -19.48 -2.27
C LEU A 19 11.56 -19.69 -3.37
N GLN A 20 11.20 -19.50 -4.64
CA GLN A 20 12.06 -19.77 -5.80
C GLN A 20 12.79 -18.53 -6.33
N SER A 21 12.30 -17.32 -6.02
CA SER A 21 12.86 -16.08 -6.56
C SER A 21 12.55 -14.90 -5.64
N PRO A 22 13.47 -13.91 -5.51
CA PRO A 22 13.14 -12.66 -4.84
C PRO A 22 12.04 -11.90 -5.59
N ILE A 23 11.32 -11.03 -4.89
CA ILE A 23 10.15 -10.29 -5.43
C ILE A 23 10.51 -9.50 -6.70
N HIS A 24 11.68 -8.85 -6.75
CA HIS A 24 12.14 -8.10 -7.91
C HIS A 24 12.45 -8.98 -9.14
N GLY A 25 12.55 -10.30 -8.94
CA GLY A 25 12.74 -11.29 -10.01
C GLY A 25 11.44 -11.80 -10.64
N PHE A 26 10.27 -11.41 -10.12
CA PHE A 26 8.99 -11.88 -10.65
C PHE A 26 8.68 -11.30 -12.03
N LYS A 27 8.31 -12.18 -12.96
CA LYS A 27 8.02 -11.82 -14.37
C LYS A 27 6.53 -11.59 -14.66
N LYS A 28 5.66 -12.05 -13.78
CA LYS A 28 4.20 -11.95 -13.92
C LYS A 28 3.66 -11.14 -12.73
N VAL A 29 3.62 -9.83 -12.88
CA VAL A 29 3.22 -8.90 -11.83
C VAL A 29 2.10 -8.01 -12.35
N THR A 30 0.96 -8.01 -11.65
CA THR A 30 -0.17 -7.12 -11.92
C THR A 30 -0.22 -6.04 -10.84
N LYS A 31 -0.36 -4.76 -11.23
CA LYS A 31 -0.52 -3.64 -10.31
C LYS A 31 -1.99 -3.42 -10.00
N PHE A 32 -2.27 -2.99 -8.78
CA PHE A 32 -3.58 -2.51 -8.36
C PHE A 32 -3.43 -1.04 -7.98
N VAL A 33 -4.20 -0.16 -8.62
CA VAL A 33 -4.16 1.27 -8.34
C VAL A 33 -5.03 1.53 -7.11
N MET A 34 -4.43 2.15 -6.11
CA MET A 34 -5.09 2.59 -4.90
C MET A 34 -5.20 4.12 -4.93
N ASP A 35 -6.26 4.67 -4.34
CA ASP A 35 -6.36 6.11 -4.19
C ASP A 35 -5.39 6.62 -3.10
N GLU A 36 -5.16 7.93 -3.10
CA GLU A 36 -4.22 8.58 -2.18
C GLU A 36 -4.65 8.45 -0.71
N LEU A 37 -5.96 8.41 -0.45
CA LEU A 37 -6.53 8.36 0.90
C LEU A 37 -6.21 7.05 1.61
N HIS A 38 -6.20 5.94 0.86
CA HIS A 38 -5.84 4.62 1.36
C HIS A 38 -4.36 4.27 1.17
N SER A 39 -3.55 5.18 0.60
CA SER A 39 -2.12 4.98 0.34
C SER A 39 -1.22 5.71 1.34
N VAL A 40 -1.75 6.16 2.48
CA VAL A 40 -0.98 6.85 3.52
C VAL A 40 -0.12 5.85 4.29
N ASP A 41 1.20 6.05 4.27
CA ASP A 41 2.16 5.30 5.08
C ASP A 41 2.23 5.87 6.51
N LEU A 42 2.61 5.02 7.47
CA LEU A 42 2.75 5.38 8.89
C LEU A 42 4.18 5.14 9.37
N ASP A 43 5.09 6.06 9.07
CA ASP A 43 6.51 5.93 9.42
C ASP A 43 6.91 6.81 10.62
N THR A 44 6.22 7.94 10.80
CA THR A 44 6.53 8.97 11.79
C THR A 44 5.31 9.34 12.64
N PRO A 45 5.51 9.97 13.82
CA PRO A 45 4.40 10.50 14.60
C PRO A 45 3.53 11.52 13.85
N LEU A 46 4.12 12.28 12.93
CA LEU A 46 3.35 13.24 12.11
C LEU A 46 2.40 12.52 11.14
N ASP A 47 2.81 11.36 10.62
CA ASP A 47 1.96 10.56 9.73
C ASP A 47 0.76 9.99 10.50
N TRP A 48 0.96 9.65 11.78
CA TRP A 48 -0.11 9.23 12.68
C TRP A 48 -1.14 10.34 12.89
N ASP A 49 -0.69 11.55 13.25
CA ASP A 49 -1.57 12.71 13.43
C ASP A 49 -2.40 12.98 12.16
N TYR A 50 -1.78 12.84 10.99
CA TYR A 50 -2.45 12.99 9.71
C TYR A 50 -3.47 11.87 9.44
N ALA A 51 -3.12 10.62 9.71
CA ALA A 51 -4.03 9.49 9.54
C ALA A 51 -5.25 9.57 10.47
N GLU A 52 -5.06 10.01 11.72
CA GLU A 52 -6.17 10.27 12.65
C GLU A 52 -7.09 11.35 12.10
N PHE A 53 -6.54 12.48 11.65
CA PHE A 53 -7.31 13.54 11.00
C PHE A 53 -8.12 13.03 9.80
N LEU A 54 -7.51 12.21 8.94
CA LEU A 54 -8.19 11.62 7.78
C LEU A 54 -9.32 10.67 8.22
N ASN A 55 -9.08 9.84 9.23
CA ASN A 55 -10.09 8.92 9.74
C ASN A 55 -11.27 9.67 10.38
N GLU A 56 -11.04 10.73 11.15
CA GLU A 56 -12.10 11.57 11.70
C GLU A 56 -12.91 12.27 10.61
N LYS A 57 -12.23 12.77 9.58
CA LYS A 57 -12.86 13.51 8.47
C LYS A 57 -13.68 12.62 7.54
N TYR A 58 -13.19 11.42 7.23
CA TYR A 58 -13.76 10.55 6.21
C TYR A 58 -14.39 9.26 6.77
N HIS A 59 -14.32 9.03 8.07
CA HIS A 59 -14.85 7.84 8.76
C HIS A 59 -14.35 6.53 8.11
N LEU A 60 -13.03 6.44 7.91
CA LEU A 60 -12.40 5.35 7.15
C LEU A 60 -12.51 4.00 7.86
N LEU A 61 -12.37 4.00 9.19
CA LEU A 61 -12.48 2.81 10.00
C LEU A 61 -13.87 2.76 10.67
N PRO A 62 -14.48 1.56 10.77
CA PRO A 62 -15.68 1.40 11.58
C PRO A 62 -15.32 1.65 13.06
N LEU A 63 -16.05 2.57 13.69
CA LEU A 63 -16.04 2.80 15.14
C LEU A 63 -16.65 1.62 15.90
#